data_AF-A0A1F9ZV80-F1
#
_entry.id   AF-A0A1F9ZV80-F1
#
_cell.length_a   1.000
_cell.length_b   1.000
_cell.length_c   1.000
_cell.angle_alpha   90.00
_cell.angle_beta   90.00
_cell.angle_gamma   90.00
#
_symmetry.space_group_name_H-M   'P 1'
#
loop_
_entity.id
_entity.type
_entity.pdbx_description
1 polymer ?
#
loop_
_entity_poly.entity_id
_entity_poly.type
_entity_poly.pdbx_seq_one_letter_code
_entity_poly.pdbx_strand_id
1 'polypeptide(L)'
;MLSCDSSDDVVELSSPGEAGIMTSPISQKIFYFHMPSAWVSYVGFFLTLVFGVMYLRTRDRRYDRVAASSAELGVLFATIAIATGPVWAKEEWGVYWRWDDTKLVTTFVMWLVYIGYLMLRAAVVDHNVRARMSAVYGILGFVTMPMSLLSSRIAPLIRSSHPQVIASSSGGLSMEAGITIGIAVVAFTFLFITMLIKRVEIEESEDELEDLKRRVGGED
;
A
#
# COMPACT_ATOMS: atom_id res chain seq x y z
N MET A 1 -40.07 -53.72 -3.78
CA MET A 1 -40.25 -52.36 -4.31
C MET A 1 -40.80 -51.52 -3.17
N LEU A 2 -40.15 -50.55 -2.55
CA LEU A 2 -38.85 -49.88 -2.71
C LEU A 2 -38.42 -49.51 -1.28
N SER A 3 -37.15 -49.78 -0.95
CA SER A 3 -36.52 -49.30 0.28
C SER A 3 -36.19 -47.83 0.08
N CYS A 4 -36.80 -46.92 0.84
CA CYS A 4 -36.33 -45.54 0.93
C CYS A 4 -35.18 -45.51 1.95
N ASP A 5 -33.97 -45.64 1.42
CA ASP A 5 -32.74 -45.35 2.13
C ASP A 5 -32.65 -43.82 2.32
N SER A 6 -32.80 -43.34 3.54
CA SER A 6 -32.81 -41.91 3.88
C SER A 6 -31.42 -41.43 4.30
N SER A 7 -30.38 -41.88 3.62
CA SER A 7 -28.99 -41.80 4.12
C SER A 7 -28.03 -40.97 3.26
N ASP A 8 -28.49 -40.21 2.26
CA ASP A 8 -27.57 -39.59 1.27
C ASP A 8 -27.75 -38.08 1.07
N ASP A 9 -28.13 -37.31 2.10
CA ASP A 9 -28.03 -35.84 2.05
C ASP A 9 -27.41 -35.26 3.33
N VAL A 10 -26.35 -35.91 3.83
CA VAL A 10 -25.44 -35.22 4.74
C VAL A 10 -24.52 -34.38 3.86
N VAL A 11 -24.91 -33.11 3.66
CA VAL A 11 -23.97 -32.07 3.25
C VAL A 11 -22.83 -32.11 4.25
N GLU A 12 -21.72 -32.72 3.84
CA GLU A 12 -20.49 -32.78 4.58
C GLU A 12 -19.99 -31.34 4.73
N LEU A 13 -20.38 -30.69 5.83
CA LEU A 13 -19.79 -29.45 6.28
C LEU A 13 -18.32 -29.77 6.58
N SER A 14 -17.48 -29.52 5.58
CA SER A 14 -16.02 -29.53 5.70
C SER A 14 -15.66 -28.87 7.03
N SER A 15 -14.91 -29.60 7.86
CA SER A 15 -14.54 -29.18 9.20
C SER A 15 -14.00 -27.73 9.22
N PRO A 16 -14.25 -26.92 10.28
CA PRO A 16 -13.83 -25.52 10.33
C PRO A 16 -12.31 -25.29 10.41
N GLY A 17 -11.48 -26.27 10.06
CA GLY A 17 -10.02 -26.27 10.23
C GLY A 17 -9.19 -26.54 8.98
N GLU A 18 -9.79 -26.85 7.83
CA GLU A 18 -9.06 -27.15 6.57
C GLU A 18 -9.23 -26.08 5.46
N ALA A 19 -9.86 -24.94 5.76
CA ALA A 19 -9.95 -23.85 4.80
C ALA A 19 -8.62 -23.11 4.71
N GLY A 20 -7.73 -23.57 3.83
CA GLY A 20 -6.54 -22.81 3.43
C GLY A 20 -6.94 -21.44 2.89
N ILE A 21 -6.16 -20.41 3.21
CA ILE A 21 -6.43 -19.02 2.79
C ILE A 21 -6.44 -18.94 1.26
N MET A 22 -7.42 -18.24 0.68
CA MET A 22 -7.71 -18.16 -0.76
C MET A 22 -8.28 -19.45 -1.39
N THR A 23 -9.35 -19.98 -0.81
CA THR A 23 -10.09 -21.13 -1.38
C THR A 23 -10.81 -20.81 -2.69
N SER A 24 -11.22 -19.55 -2.91
CA SER A 24 -11.97 -19.11 -4.09
C SER A 24 -11.04 -18.62 -5.23
N PRO A 25 -11.27 -19.03 -6.50
CA PRO A 25 -10.53 -18.51 -7.65
C PRO A 25 -10.64 -16.99 -7.83
N ILE A 26 -11.73 -16.38 -7.37
CA ILE A 26 -11.93 -14.92 -7.43
C ILE A 26 -11.10 -14.25 -6.33
N SER A 27 -11.11 -14.80 -5.10
CA SER A 27 -10.29 -14.31 -3.98
C SER A 27 -8.80 -14.26 -4.37
N GLN A 28 -8.28 -15.33 -4.97
CA GLN A 28 -6.88 -15.39 -5.44
C GLN A 28 -6.53 -14.29 -6.43
N LYS A 29 -7.36 -14.08 -7.46
CA LYS A 29 -7.12 -13.05 -8.49
C LYS A 29 -7.08 -11.64 -7.90
N ILE A 30 -7.97 -11.34 -6.96
CA ILE A 30 -7.99 -10.05 -6.27
C ILE A 30 -6.74 -9.92 -5.40
N PHE A 31 -6.36 -10.97 -4.69
CA PHE A 31 -5.20 -10.98 -3.80
C PHE A 31 -3.88 -10.74 -4.56
N TYR A 32 -3.72 -11.32 -5.75
CA TYR A 32 -2.54 -11.12 -6.60
C TYR A 32 -2.40 -9.68 -7.12
N PHE A 33 -3.45 -8.87 -7.09
CA PHE A 33 -3.39 -7.45 -7.42
C PHE A 33 -3.27 -6.58 -6.16
N HIS A 34 -4.01 -6.93 -5.12
CA HIS A 34 -4.03 -6.24 -3.83
C HIS A 34 -2.66 -6.27 -3.14
N MET A 35 -2.04 -7.44 -3.00
CA MET A 35 -0.81 -7.63 -2.23
C MET A 35 0.38 -6.86 -2.86
N PRO A 36 0.65 -6.95 -4.17
CA PRO A 36 1.71 -6.14 -4.79
C PRO A 36 1.45 -4.64 -4.73
N SER A 37 0.18 -4.20 -4.83
CA SER A 37 -0.18 -2.78 -4.68
C SER A 37 0.15 -2.28 -3.27
N ALA A 38 -0.21 -3.04 -2.23
CA ALA A 38 0.15 -2.73 -0.85
C ALA A 38 1.68 -2.67 -0.67
N TRP A 39 2.40 -3.64 -1.21
CA TRP A 39 3.86 -3.68 -1.19
C TRP A 39 4.49 -2.41 -1.77
N VAL A 40 4.15 -2.03 -3.00
CA VAL A 40 4.77 -0.85 -3.64
C VAL A 40 4.37 0.45 -2.96
N SER A 41 3.18 0.53 -2.32
CA SER A 41 2.82 1.69 -1.51
C SER A 41 3.77 1.90 -0.33
N TYR A 42 4.13 0.81 0.38
CA TYR A 42 5.09 0.87 1.48
C TYR A 42 6.49 1.22 1.00
N VAL A 43 6.89 0.72 -0.17
CA VAL A 43 8.14 1.13 -0.82
C VAL A 43 8.12 2.63 -1.08
N GLY A 44 7.06 3.18 -1.67
CA GLY A 44 6.92 4.61 -1.91
C GLY A 44 7.04 5.45 -0.63
N PHE A 45 6.32 5.08 0.43
CA PHE A 45 6.40 5.77 1.72
C PHE A 45 7.76 5.68 2.39
N PHE A 46 8.46 4.54 2.24
CA PHE A 46 9.84 4.39 2.70
C PHE A 46 10.81 5.27 1.91
N LEU A 47 10.66 5.35 0.58
CA LEU A 47 11.45 6.27 -0.24
C LEU A 47 11.20 7.73 0.15
N THR A 48 9.95 8.12 0.44
CA THR A 48 9.64 9.46 0.96
C THR A 48 10.39 9.77 2.26
N LEU A 49 10.51 8.81 3.18
CA LEU A 49 11.33 8.96 4.38
C LEU A 49 12.81 9.18 4.02
N VAL A 50 13.39 8.26 3.25
CA VAL A 50 14.83 8.27 2.92
C VAL A 50 15.21 9.58 2.23
N PHE A 51 14.48 9.92 1.16
CA PHE A 51 14.75 11.12 0.39
C PHE A 51 14.36 12.41 1.12
N GLY A 52 13.34 12.38 1.98
CA GLY A 52 13.03 13.50 2.88
C GLY A 52 14.17 13.79 3.86
N VAL A 53 14.78 12.75 4.45
CA VAL A 53 15.97 12.90 5.32
C VAL A 53 17.18 13.41 4.52
N MET A 54 17.41 12.87 3.32
CA MET A 54 18.49 13.33 2.44
C MET A 54 18.31 14.80 2.04
N TYR A 55 17.09 15.22 1.73
CA TYR A 55 16.76 16.63 1.48
C TYR A 55 17.08 17.50 2.70
N LEU A 56 16.65 17.13 3.91
CA LEU A 56 16.93 17.95 5.09
C LEU A 56 18.43 18.09 5.39
N ARG A 57 19.22 17.05 5.08
CA ARG A 57 20.68 17.03 5.25
C ARG A 57 21.43 17.84 4.19
N THR A 58 21.03 17.76 2.93
CA THR A 58 21.78 18.31 1.79
C THR A 58 21.20 19.61 1.24
N ARG A 59 19.89 19.83 1.45
CA ARG A 59 19.07 20.89 0.83
C ARG A 59 19.05 20.84 -0.69
N ASP A 60 19.35 19.68 -1.27
CA ASP A 60 19.27 19.46 -2.72
C ASP A 60 17.83 19.13 -3.14
N ARG A 61 17.27 19.95 -4.03
CA ARG A 61 15.89 19.83 -4.56
C ARG A 61 15.64 18.49 -5.24
N ARG A 62 16.66 17.81 -5.77
CA ARG A 62 16.52 16.49 -6.38
C ARG A 62 15.91 15.48 -5.41
N TYR A 63 16.32 15.51 -4.15
CA TYR A 63 15.78 14.60 -3.14
C TYR A 63 14.34 14.97 -2.74
N ASP A 64 13.98 16.25 -2.73
CA ASP A 64 12.58 16.66 -2.51
C ASP A 64 11.67 16.11 -3.61
N ARG A 65 12.08 16.25 -4.89
CA ARG A 65 11.31 15.72 -6.03
C ARG A 65 11.07 14.22 -5.92
N VAL A 66 12.13 13.46 -5.63
CA VAL A 66 11.99 12.00 -5.46
C VAL A 66 11.11 11.67 -4.27
N ALA A 67 11.22 12.38 -3.15
CA ALA A 67 10.40 12.14 -1.96
C ALA A 67 8.91 12.40 -2.23
N ALA A 68 8.60 13.50 -2.91
CA ALA A 68 7.25 13.89 -3.27
C ALA A 68 6.62 12.97 -4.30
N SER A 69 7.35 12.67 -5.37
CA SER A 69 6.94 11.71 -6.40
C SER A 69 6.68 10.33 -5.79
N SER A 70 7.53 9.88 -4.85
CA SER A 70 7.34 8.62 -4.12
C SER A 70 6.11 8.63 -3.22
N ALA A 71 5.83 9.76 -2.56
CA ALA A 71 4.66 9.90 -1.68
C ALA A 71 3.36 9.81 -2.50
N GLU A 72 3.32 10.46 -3.66
CA GLU A 72 2.15 10.46 -4.52
C GLU A 72 1.85 9.08 -5.11
N LEU A 73 2.87 8.40 -5.64
CA LEU A 73 2.71 7.02 -6.10
C LEU A 73 2.35 6.10 -4.93
N GLY A 74 2.93 6.33 -3.75
CA GLY A 74 2.57 5.62 -2.52
C GLY A 74 1.09 5.74 -2.21
N VAL A 75 0.53 6.96 -2.25
CA VAL A 75 -0.91 7.21 -2.06
C VAL A 75 -1.74 6.54 -3.15
N LEU A 76 -1.32 6.61 -4.42
CA LEU A 76 -2.01 5.97 -5.53
C LEU A 76 -2.15 4.45 -5.31
N PHE A 77 -1.05 3.76 -5.03
CA PHE A 77 -1.07 2.32 -4.82
C PHE A 77 -1.72 1.92 -3.49
N ALA A 78 -1.60 2.74 -2.44
CA ALA A 78 -2.34 2.54 -1.20
C ALA A 78 -3.86 2.70 -1.41
N THR A 79 -4.29 3.63 -2.27
CA THR A 79 -5.70 3.78 -2.66
C THR A 79 -6.21 2.51 -3.33
N ILE A 80 -5.42 1.95 -4.25
CA ILE A 80 -5.73 0.67 -4.90
C ILE A 80 -5.86 -0.45 -3.86
N ALA A 81 -4.91 -0.55 -2.93
CA ALA A 81 -4.94 -1.55 -1.87
C ALA A 81 -6.17 -1.40 -0.95
N ILE A 82 -6.51 -0.17 -0.54
CA ILE A 82 -7.69 0.11 0.30
C ILE A 82 -9.00 -0.12 -0.45
N ALA A 83 -9.06 0.10 -1.76
CA ALA A 83 -10.25 -0.18 -2.56
C ALA A 83 -10.45 -1.68 -2.78
N THR A 84 -9.37 -2.42 -3.04
CA THR A 84 -9.40 -3.86 -3.36
C THR A 84 -9.48 -4.75 -2.11
N GLY A 85 -8.95 -4.28 -0.98
CA GLY A 85 -8.94 -5.00 0.29
C GLY A 85 -10.32 -5.42 0.79
N PRO A 86 -11.33 -4.51 0.85
CA PRO A 86 -12.69 -4.84 1.24
C PRO A 86 -13.35 -5.87 0.33
N VAL A 87 -13.08 -5.81 -0.97
CA VAL A 87 -13.64 -6.76 -1.94
C VAL A 87 -13.06 -8.16 -1.68
N TRP A 88 -11.75 -8.25 -1.44
CA TRP A 88 -11.10 -9.50 -1.04
C TRP A 88 -11.61 -10.01 0.31
N ALA A 89 -11.73 -9.12 1.31
CA ALA A 89 -12.19 -9.46 2.66
C ALA A 89 -13.62 -10.02 2.67
N LYS A 90 -14.50 -9.54 1.78
CA LYS A 90 -15.84 -10.10 1.62
C LYS A 90 -15.80 -11.56 1.18
N GLU A 91 -14.95 -11.90 0.22
CA GLU A 91 -14.89 -13.28 -0.29
C GLU A 91 -14.24 -14.24 0.70
N GLU A 92 -13.31 -13.76 1.52
CA GLU A 92 -12.60 -14.61 2.49
C GLU A 92 -13.33 -14.70 3.85
N TRP A 93 -13.89 -13.60 4.33
CA TRP A 93 -14.45 -13.48 5.70
C TRP A 93 -15.95 -13.13 5.73
N GLY A 94 -16.58 -12.95 4.58
CA GLY A 94 -17.99 -12.57 4.46
C GLY A 94 -18.30 -11.10 4.79
N VAL A 95 -17.29 -10.28 5.11
CA VAL A 95 -17.46 -8.87 5.51
C VAL A 95 -16.50 -7.94 4.77
N TYR A 96 -17.01 -6.81 4.28
CA TYR A 96 -16.19 -5.83 3.55
C TYR A 96 -15.17 -5.13 4.44
N TRP A 97 -15.55 -4.76 5.66
CA TRP A 97 -14.69 -3.97 6.54
C TRP A 97 -14.97 -4.27 8.00
N ARG A 98 -13.88 -4.37 8.77
CA ARG A 98 -13.90 -4.54 10.21
C ARG A 98 -13.16 -3.39 10.86
N TRP A 99 -13.90 -2.54 11.58
CA TRP A 99 -13.32 -1.43 12.34
C TRP A 99 -12.57 -1.90 13.59
N ASP A 100 -12.86 -3.12 14.04
CA ASP A 100 -12.14 -3.80 15.10
C ASP A 100 -10.80 -4.40 14.64
N ASP A 101 -10.57 -4.52 13.33
CA ASP A 101 -9.28 -5.00 12.80
C ASP A 101 -8.25 -3.88 12.77
N THR A 102 -7.23 -4.03 13.60
CA THR A 102 -6.18 -3.02 13.75
C THR A 102 -5.38 -2.82 12.46
N LYS A 103 -5.23 -3.84 11.60
CA LYS A 103 -4.48 -3.72 10.33
C LYS A 103 -5.23 -2.85 9.34
N LEU A 104 -6.53 -3.06 9.21
CA LEU A 104 -7.40 -2.28 8.32
C LEU A 104 -7.38 -0.81 8.74
N VAL A 105 -7.61 -0.54 10.02
CA VAL A 105 -7.63 0.83 10.56
C VAL A 105 -6.27 1.52 10.45
N THR A 106 -5.17 0.86 10.85
CA THR A 106 -3.83 1.48 10.76
C THR A 106 -3.38 1.75 9.32
N THR A 107 -3.76 0.89 8.37
CA THR A 107 -3.49 1.11 6.94
C THR A 107 -4.32 2.28 6.40
N PHE A 108 -5.58 2.41 6.80
CA PHE A 108 -6.42 3.55 6.44
C PHE A 108 -5.89 4.87 7.02
N VAL A 109 -5.46 4.86 8.29
CA VAL A 109 -4.84 6.03 8.94
C VAL A 109 -3.54 6.41 8.23
N MET A 110 -2.67 5.46 7.89
CA MET A 110 -1.45 5.72 7.11
C MET A 110 -1.79 6.40 5.77
N TRP A 111 -2.80 5.90 5.06
CA TRP A 111 -3.24 6.50 3.80
C TRP A 111 -3.74 7.94 3.97
N LEU A 112 -4.55 8.22 4.99
CA LEU A 112 -5.00 9.57 5.31
C LEU A 112 -3.84 10.51 5.65
N VAL A 113 -2.85 10.03 6.39
CA VAL A 113 -1.64 10.81 6.72
C VAL A 113 -0.89 11.19 5.44
N TYR A 114 -0.69 10.27 4.50
CA TYR A 114 -0.01 10.60 3.25
C TYR A 114 -0.87 11.44 2.28
N ILE A 115 -2.21 11.37 2.36
CA ILE A 115 -3.05 12.39 1.72
C ILE A 115 -2.81 13.77 2.35
N GLY A 116 -2.75 13.84 3.68
CA GLY A 116 -2.40 15.06 4.41
C GLY A 116 -1.04 15.63 4.00
N TYR A 117 -0.05 14.77 3.76
CA TYR A 117 1.25 15.16 3.19
C TYR A 117 1.09 15.86 1.83
N LEU A 118 0.30 15.29 0.91
CA LEU A 118 0.08 15.86 -0.42
C LEU A 118 -0.72 17.17 -0.34
N MET A 119 -1.73 17.24 0.52
CA MET A 119 -2.51 18.45 0.77
C MET A 119 -1.64 19.59 1.33
N LEU A 120 -0.78 19.29 2.31
CA LEU A 120 0.18 20.24 2.85
C LEU A 120 1.08 20.78 1.74
N ARG A 121 1.60 19.87 0.90
CA ARG A 121 2.51 20.23 -0.19
C ARG A 121 1.82 21.10 -1.26
N ALA A 122 0.55 20.83 -1.56
CA ALA A 122 -0.26 21.63 -2.48
C ALA A 122 -0.64 23.01 -1.91
N ALA A 123 -0.76 23.13 -0.58
CA ALA A 123 -1.16 24.38 0.07
C ALA A 123 -0.01 25.40 0.22
N VAL A 124 1.25 24.96 0.22
CA VAL A 124 2.41 25.85 0.43
C VAL A 124 2.98 26.32 -0.91
N VAL A 125 2.98 27.63 -1.13
CA VAL A 125 3.45 28.27 -2.38
C VAL A 125 4.98 28.37 -2.43
N ASP A 126 5.62 28.75 -1.33
CA ASP A 126 7.09 28.86 -1.29
C ASP A 126 7.75 27.48 -1.38
N HIS A 127 8.62 27.29 -2.37
CA HIS A 127 9.20 25.98 -2.69
C HIS A 127 10.10 25.45 -1.56
N ASN A 128 10.86 26.33 -0.91
CA ASN A 128 11.80 25.95 0.15
C ASN A 128 11.05 25.58 1.43
N VAL A 129 10.03 26.37 1.79
CA VAL A 129 9.15 26.09 2.92
C VAL A 129 8.36 24.80 2.66
N ARG A 130 7.80 24.64 1.46
CA ARG A 130 7.08 23.43 1.02
C ARG A 130 7.93 22.19 1.21
N ALA A 131 9.11 22.14 0.60
CA ALA A 131 10.00 21.00 0.66
C ALA A 131 10.43 20.66 2.10
N ARG A 132 10.70 21.69 2.93
CA ARG A 132 11.07 21.47 4.34
C ARG A 132 9.91 20.94 5.17
N MET A 133 8.72 21.54 5.06
CA MET A 133 7.54 21.11 5.82
C MET A 133 7.10 19.71 5.39
N SER A 134 7.08 19.44 4.09
CA SER A 134 6.77 18.13 3.54
C SER A 134 7.79 17.09 4.01
N ALA A 135 9.09 17.34 3.95
CA ALA A 135 10.09 16.38 4.44
C ALA A 135 9.89 16.01 5.92
N VAL A 136 9.66 17.00 6.79
CA VAL A 136 9.37 16.76 8.21
C VAL A 136 8.06 15.98 8.38
N TYR A 137 7.01 16.37 7.68
CA TYR A 137 5.72 15.68 7.73
C TYR A 137 5.85 14.22 7.26
N GLY A 138 6.58 13.97 6.17
CA GLY A 138 6.81 12.62 5.63
C GLY A 138 7.59 11.73 6.60
N ILE A 139 8.58 12.27 7.32
CA ILE A 139 9.31 11.55 8.37
C ILE A 139 8.38 11.17 9.54
N LEU A 140 7.54 12.11 10.00
CA LEU A 140 6.57 11.83 11.07
C LEU A 140 5.51 10.83 10.62
N GLY A 141 5.01 11.01 9.39
CA GLY A 141 4.02 10.13 8.77
C GLY A 141 4.52 8.70 8.60
N PHE A 142 5.82 8.52 8.35
CA PHE A 142 6.42 7.19 8.25
C PHE A 142 6.17 6.32 9.48
N VAL A 143 5.99 6.87 10.68
CA VAL A 143 5.67 6.10 11.90
C VAL A 143 4.39 5.27 11.75
N THR A 144 3.46 5.70 10.90
CA THR A 144 2.22 4.96 10.62
C THR A 144 2.46 3.69 9.79
N MET A 145 3.55 3.62 9.01
CA MET A 145 3.91 2.46 8.19
C MET A 145 4.31 1.24 9.04
N PRO A 146 5.30 1.30 9.96
CA PRO A 146 5.64 0.16 10.82
C PRO A 146 4.48 -0.17 11.75
N MET A 147 3.65 0.81 12.17
CA MET A 147 2.42 0.51 12.93
C MET A 147 1.48 -0.38 12.12
N SER A 148 1.28 -0.08 10.82
CA SER A 148 0.51 -0.93 9.91
C SER A 148 1.16 -2.31 9.69
N LEU A 149 2.48 -2.40 9.52
CA LEU A 149 3.17 -3.69 9.35
C LEU A 149 3.14 -4.56 10.62
N LEU A 150 3.41 -3.97 11.78
CA LEU A 150 3.43 -4.68 13.06
C LEU A 150 2.03 -5.17 13.45
N SER A 151 0.98 -4.43 13.08
CA SER A 151 -0.40 -4.84 13.30
C SER A 151 -0.69 -6.26 12.78
N SER A 152 -0.15 -6.63 11.61
CA SER A 152 -0.32 -8.00 11.12
C SER A 152 0.54 -8.99 11.92
N ARG A 153 1.77 -8.65 12.30
CA ARG A 153 2.70 -9.58 12.98
C ARG A 153 2.31 -9.90 14.41
N ILE A 154 1.55 -9.03 15.06
CA ILE A 154 1.13 -9.17 16.45
C ILE A 154 -0.33 -9.68 16.54
N ALA A 155 -0.85 -10.29 15.47
CA ALA A 155 -2.21 -10.84 15.36
C ALA A 155 -2.68 -11.76 16.53
N PRO A 156 -1.82 -12.51 17.25
CA PRO A 156 -2.28 -13.27 18.42
C PRO A 156 -2.63 -12.39 19.64
N LEU A 157 -2.11 -11.16 19.71
CA LEU A 157 -2.30 -10.23 20.82
C LEU A 157 -3.31 -9.11 20.49
N ILE A 158 -3.63 -8.92 19.21
CA ILE A 158 -4.49 -7.85 18.71
C ILE A 158 -5.42 -8.49 17.68
N ARG A 159 -6.74 -8.29 17.78
CA ARG A 159 -7.75 -8.90 16.89
C ARG A 159 -7.49 -8.50 15.42
N SER A 160 -6.61 -9.21 14.72
CA SER A 160 -6.35 -9.00 13.29
C SER A 160 -6.57 -10.30 12.56
N SER A 161 -7.47 -10.25 11.58
CA SER A 161 -7.83 -11.40 10.74
C SER A 161 -6.88 -11.55 9.54
N HIS A 162 -5.86 -10.69 9.44
CA HIS A 162 -4.98 -10.62 8.26
C HIS A 162 -4.01 -11.83 8.19
N PRO A 163 -4.00 -12.58 7.07
CA PRO A 163 -3.11 -13.71 6.85
C PRO A 163 -1.62 -13.38 7.03
N GLN A 164 -0.87 -14.29 7.66
CA GLN A 164 0.60 -14.24 7.72
C GLN A 164 1.22 -14.92 6.50
N VAL A 165 1.50 -14.14 5.46
CA VAL A 165 2.07 -14.64 4.19
C VAL A 165 3.53 -15.13 4.33
N ILE A 166 4.28 -14.65 5.32
CA ILE A 166 5.74 -14.90 5.43
C ILE A 166 6.10 -15.89 6.57
N ALA A 167 5.14 -16.29 7.41
CA ALA A 167 5.44 -17.05 8.64
C ALA A 167 4.51 -18.24 8.90
N SER A 168 4.09 -18.96 7.85
CA SER A 168 3.30 -20.19 8.00
C SER A 168 4.07 -21.40 7.47
N SER A 169 4.97 -21.91 8.31
CA SER A 169 5.54 -23.28 8.19
C SER A 169 4.50 -24.38 8.49
N SER A 170 3.23 -24.02 8.69
CA SER A 170 2.13 -24.95 8.98
C SER A 170 0.82 -24.44 8.35
N GLY A 171 0.69 -24.58 7.03
CA GLY A 171 -0.56 -24.29 6.29
C GLY A 171 -0.61 -22.97 5.52
N GLY A 172 0.56 -22.40 5.18
CA GLY A 172 0.66 -21.22 4.32
C GLY A 172 0.45 -21.52 2.84
N LEU A 173 0.00 -20.50 2.09
CA LEU A 173 -0.08 -20.40 0.63
C LEU A 173 0.60 -21.53 -0.16
N SER A 174 -0.12 -22.15 -1.10
CA SER A 174 0.48 -23.15 -2.00
C SER A 174 1.73 -22.58 -2.69
N MET A 175 2.72 -23.44 -2.95
CA MET A 175 3.96 -23.04 -3.61
C MET A 175 3.68 -22.28 -4.92
N GLU A 176 2.68 -22.73 -5.68
CA GLU A 176 2.23 -22.09 -6.92
C GLU A 176 1.69 -20.67 -6.71
N ALA A 177 0.86 -20.47 -5.68
CA ALA A 177 0.33 -19.15 -5.34
C ALA A 177 1.44 -18.21 -4.82
N GLY A 178 2.41 -18.75 -4.07
CA GLY A 178 3.60 -18.02 -3.64
C GLY A 178 4.45 -17.52 -4.79
N ILE A 179 4.72 -18.36 -5.79
CA ILE A 179 5.45 -17.97 -7.02
C ILE A 179 4.69 -16.88 -7.77
N THR A 180 3.38 -17.04 -7.93
CA THR A 180 2.52 -16.07 -8.62
C THR A 180 2.57 -14.69 -7.95
N ILE A 181 2.48 -14.65 -6.62
CA ILE A 181 2.64 -13.41 -5.86
C ILE A 181 4.03 -12.82 -6.04
N GLY A 182 5.08 -13.65 -6.01
CA GLY A 182 6.46 -13.21 -6.22
C GLY A 182 6.63 -12.52 -7.58
N ILE A 183 6.12 -13.12 -8.65
CA ILE A 183 6.13 -12.53 -10.00
C ILE A 183 5.34 -11.22 -10.01
N ALA A 184 4.16 -11.19 -9.39
CA ALA A 184 3.32 -9.99 -9.33
C ALA A 184 4.00 -8.84 -8.56
N VAL A 185 4.68 -9.13 -7.44
CA VAL A 185 5.47 -8.16 -6.68
C VAL A 185 6.60 -7.57 -7.53
N VAL A 186 7.33 -8.42 -8.28
CA VAL A 186 8.39 -7.95 -9.18
C VAL A 186 7.81 -7.07 -10.28
N ALA A 187 6.73 -7.48 -10.92
CA ALA A 187 6.08 -6.73 -11.99
C ALA A 187 5.57 -5.36 -11.50
N PHE A 188 4.93 -5.30 -10.33
CA PHE A 188 4.45 -4.05 -9.75
C PHE A 188 5.61 -3.16 -9.29
N THR A 189 6.69 -3.74 -8.77
CA THR A 189 7.89 -2.97 -8.41
C THR A 189 8.52 -2.36 -9.65
N PHE A 190 8.61 -3.10 -10.75
CA PHE A 190 9.07 -2.55 -12.03
C PHE A 190 8.15 -1.43 -12.52
N LEU A 191 6.83 -1.64 -12.49
CA LEU A 191 5.84 -0.60 -12.81
C LEU A 191 6.05 0.64 -11.93
N PHE A 192 6.15 0.48 -10.61
CA PHE A 192 6.41 1.56 -9.67
C PHE A 192 7.68 2.33 -10.00
N ILE A 193 8.79 1.66 -10.29
CA ILE A 193 10.06 2.30 -10.66
C ILE A 193 9.89 3.12 -11.94
N THR A 194 9.25 2.56 -12.97
CA THR A 194 9.03 3.28 -14.24
C THR A 194 8.14 4.52 -14.04
N MET A 195 7.07 4.40 -13.26
CA MET A 195 6.20 5.53 -12.93
C MET A 195 6.94 6.57 -12.09
N LEU A 196 7.81 6.15 -11.16
CA LEU A 196 8.59 7.05 -10.32
C LEU A 196 9.57 7.88 -11.14
N ILE A 197 10.31 7.24 -12.05
CA ILE A 197 11.24 7.94 -12.95
C ILE A 197 10.47 8.98 -13.77
N LYS A 198 9.34 8.58 -14.39
CA LYS A 198 8.52 9.50 -15.18
C LYS A 198 7.93 10.62 -14.36
N ARG A 199 7.56 10.35 -13.10
CA ARG A 199 7.00 11.41 -12.25
C ARG A 199 8.06 12.43 -11.85
N VAL A 200 9.27 11.99 -11.52
CA VAL A 200 10.39 12.90 -11.20
C VAL A 200 10.78 13.74 -12.42
N GLU A 201 10.79 13.14 -13.61
CA GLU A 201 11.08 13.84 -14.88
C GLU A 201 10.04 14.93 -15.19
N ILE A 202 8.76 14.65 -14.94
CA ILE A 202 7.68 15.64 -15.04
C ILE A 202 7.88 16.78 -14.05
N GLU A 203 8.17 16.47 -12.79
CA GLU A 203 8.35 17.49 -11.74
C GLU A 203 9.57 18.39 -12.01
N GLU A 204 10.64 17.83 -12.56
CA GLU A 204 11.79 18.61 -13.03
C GLU A 204 11.43 19.56 -14.17
N SER A 205 10.66 19.07 -15.14
CA SER A 205 10.20 19.88 -16.27
C SER A 205 9.27 21.01 -15.83
N GLU A 206 8.39 20.76 -14.85
CA GLU A 206 7.51 21.78 -14.26
C GLU A 206 8.31 22.87 -13.54
N ASP A 207 9.29 22.50 -12.73
CA ASP A 207 10.20 23.43 -12.05
C ASP A 207 10.96 24.33 -13.06
N GLU A 208 11.48 23.75 -14.16
CA GLU A 208 12.19 24.49 -15.20
C GLU A 208 11.28 25.51 -15.92
N LEU A 209 10.03 25.13 -16.19
CA LEU A 209 9.04 26.00 -16.80
C LEU A 209 8.67 27.17 -15.87
N GLU A 210 8.50 26.91 -14.57
CA GLU A 210 8.22 27.96 -13.59
C GLU A 210 9.38 28.96 -13.47
N ASP A 211 10.62 28.47 -13.45
CA ASP A 211 11.81 29.32 -13.41
C ASP A 211 11.95 30.15 -14.70
N LEU A 212 11.68 29.57 -15.87
CA LEU A 212 11.69 30.30 -17.14
C LEU A 212 10.59 31.36 -17.18
N LYS A 213 9.37 31.02 -16.71
CA LYS A 213 8.24 31.94 -16.65
C LYS A 213 8.54 33.13 -15.73
N ARG A 214 9.22 32.91 -14.59
CA ARG A 214 9.68 33.98 -13.69
C ARG A 214 10.69 34.91 -14.40
N ARG A 215 11.67 34.34 -15.12
CA ARG A 215 12.68 35.13 -15.86
C ARG A 215 12.10 35.95 -17.01
N VAL A 216 11.12 35.40 -17.74
CA VAL A 216 10.46 36.10 -18.85
C VAL A 216 9.41 37.10 -18.36
N GLY A 217 8.78 36.81 -17.21
CA GLY A 217 7.72 37.63 -16.62
C GLY A 217 8.17 38.94 -15.98
N GLY A 218 9.46 39.12 -15.68
CA GLY A 218 10.02 40.42 -15.25
C GLY A 218 9.44 40.97 -13.95
N GLU A 219 9.38 40.15 -12.90
CA GLU A 219 9.15 40.60 -11.52
C GLU A 219 10.49 40.57 -10.77
N ASP A 220 11.35 41.56 -11.03
CA ASP A 220 12.51 41.92 -10.19
C ASP A 220 12.15 43.10 -9.27
#